data_AF-A0A9E3FDH8-F1
#
_entry.id   AF-A0A9E3FDH8-F1
#
_cell.length_a   1.000
_cell.length_b   1.000
_cell.length_c   1.000
_cell.angle_alpha   90.00
_cell.angle_beta   90.00
_cell.angle_gamma   90.00
#
_symmetry.space_group_name_H-M   'P 1'
#
loop_
_entity.id
_entity.type
_entity.pdbx_description
1 polymer ?
#
loop_
_entity_poly.entity_id
_entity_poly.type
_entity_poly.pdbx_seq_one_letter_code
_entity_poly.pdbx_strand_id
1 'polypeptide(L)'
;MKTDSLKLVDIRPGTNGTKRLDVKTRGLQFAAFVLLGLLMVPLGASVLISQLSKGPRPALLAVGFAPLAAYGAAAWLFRRAYVRSVRYFSAEGLVRNDGRSLAWADLGRVVDRVRLNRVTGIKYIWRTEIHFKNGDSAWLLPTKIGNFPEVYELVGGLPCEHTEVRA
;
A
#
# COMPACT_ATOMS: atom_id res chain seq x y z
N MET A 1 27.37 -36.81 0.22
CA MET A 1 26.83 -35.60 -0.43
C MET A 1 25.33 -35.66 -0.34
N LYS A 2 24.72 -34.88 0.56
CA LYS A 2 23.30 -34.96 0.89
C LYS A 2 22.60 -33.85 0.12
N THR A 3 21.90 -34.22 -0.93
CA THR A 3 21.11 -33.31 -1.76
C THR A 3 19.85 -32.96 -0.97
N ASP A 4 19.91 -31.85 -0.24
CA ASP A 4 18.73 -31.28 0.40
C ASP A 4 17.74 -30.87 -0.68
N SER A 5 16.70 -31.70 -0.80
CA SER A 5 15.61 -31.50 -1.72
C SER A 5 14.86 -30.25 -1.29
N LEU A 6 14.98 -29.19 -2.08
CA LEU A 6 14.09 -28.02 -2.04
C LEU A 6 12.65 -28.53 -1.97
N LYS A 7 12.02 -28.37 -0.81
CA LYS A 7 10.57 -28.52 -0.67
C LYS A 7 9.94 -27.43 -1.52
N LEU A 8 9.60 -27.77 -2.77
CA LEU A 8 8.57 -27.08 -3.53
C LEU A 8 7.34 -27.06 -2.61
N VAL A 9 6.95 -25.87 -2.15
CA VAL A 9 5.66 -25.69 -1.50
C VAL A 9 4.62 -25.91 -2.60
N ASP A 10 4.04 -27.11 -2.59
CA ASP A 10 3.00 -27.56 -3.51
C ASP A 10 1.74 -26.73 -3.22
N ILE A 11 1.63 -25.56 -3.84
CA ILE A 11 0.37 -24.80 -3.93
C ILE A 11 -0.33 -25.27 -5.21
N ARG A 12 -0.81 -26.52 -5.19
CA ARG A 12 -1.80 -26.99 -6.17
C ARG A 12 -3.15 -26.34 -5.85
N PRO A 13 -3.82 -25.69 -6.82
CA PRO A 13 -5.18 -25.27 -6.64
C PRO A 13 -6.09 -26.50 -6.78
N GLY A 14 -6.57 -27.00 -5.64
CA GLY A 14 -7.61 -28.03 -5.62
C GLY A 14 -7.41 -29.08 -4.53
N THR A 15 -8.47 -29.27 -3.73
CA THR A 15 -8.69 -30.35 -2.76
C THR A 15 -7.82 -30.38 -1.50
N ASN A 16 -8.02 -29.38 -0.63
CA ASN A 16 -8.27 -29.54 0.83
C ASN A 16 -8.15 -28.16 1.52
N GLY A 17 -9.28 -27.55 1.86
CA GLY A 17 -9.36 -26.33 2.69
C GLY A 17 -8.56 -25.14 2.16
N THR A 18 -9.13 -24.40 1.20
CA THR A 18 -8.60 -23.17 0.59
C THR A 18 -7.77 -22.32 1.56
N LYS A 19 -6.44 -22.42 1.47
CA LYS A 19 -5.51 -21.72 2.35
C LYS A 19 -5.43 -20.26 1.94
N ARG A 20 -6.41 -19.48 2.39
CA ARG A 20 -6.44 -18.02 2.27
C ARG A 20 -5.17 -17.44 2.91
N LEU A 21 -4.42 -16.64 2.15
CA LEU A 21 -3.26 -15.93 2.67
C LEU A 21 -3.66 -14.49 3.01
N ASP A 22 -3.80 -14.20 4.30
CA ASP A 22 -4.07 -12.84 4.77
C ASP A 22 -2.83 -11.95 4.72
N VAL A 23 -3.01 -10.72 4.26
CA VAL A 23 -1.97 -9.69 4.25
C VAL A 23 -1.98 -8.98 5.59
N LYS A 24 -0.99 -9.29 6.44
CA LYS A 24 -0.90 -8.70 7.78
C LYS A 24 -0.34 -7.30 7.68
N THR A 25 -1.09 -6.27 8.09
CA THR A 25 -0.61 -4.88 8.05
C THR A 25 0.07 -4.46 9.35
N ARG A 26 1.18 -3.70 9.26
CA ARG A 26 1.85 -3.07 10.40
C ARG A 26 1.11 -1.79 10.82
N GLY A 27 0.72 -1.69 12.09
CA GLY A 27 -0.03 -0.54 12.64
C GLY A 27 0.77 0.76 12.79
N LEU A 28 2.10 0.72 12.72
CA LEU A 28 2.96 1.86 13.01
C LEU A 28 2.68 3.08 12.11
N GLN A 29 2.46 2.88 10.81
CA GLN A 29 2.18 3.98 9.89
C GLN A 29 0.81 4.62 10.15
N PHE A 30 -0.17 3.83 10.60
CA PHE A 30 -1.46 4.35 11.00
C PHE A 30 -1.34 5.19 12.26
N ALA A 31 -0.61 4.70 13.27
CA ALA A 31 -0.35 5.47 14.50
C ALA A 31 0.36 6.80 14.20
N ALA A 32 1.41 6.78 13.36
CA ALA A 32 2.10 7.99 12.94
C ALA A 32 1.17 8.97 12.19
N PHE A 33 0.28 8.47 11.34
CA PHE A 33 -0.71 9.29 10.63
C PHE A 33 -1.72 9.95 11.58
N VAL A 34 -2.18 9.23 12.60
CA VAL A 34 -3.09 9.77 13.63
C VAL A 34 -2.38 10.86 14.44
N LEU A 35 -1.14 10.62 14.89
CA LEU A 35 -0.34 11.61 15.61
C LEU A 35 -0.11 12.89 14.78
N LEU A 36 0.18 12.74 13.48
CA LEU A 36 0.30 13.88 12.57
C LEU A 36 -0.99 14.70 12.50
N GLY A 37 -2.15 14.04 12.49
CA GLY A 37 -3.46 14.71 12.51
C GLY A 37 -3.71 15.48 13.80
N LEU A 38 -3.38 14.87 14.95
CA LEU A 38 -3.50 15.50 16.27
C LEU A 38 -2.62 16.76 16.41
N LEU A 39 -1.54 16.86 15.65
CA LEU A 39 -0.70 18.05 15.62
C LEU A 39 -1.17 19.09 14.58
N MET A 40 -1.35 18.67 13.33
CA MET A 40 -1.62 19.57 12.20
C MET A 40 -3.01 20.20 12.28
N VAL A 41 -4.03 19.45 12.70
CA VAL A 41 -5.42 19.92 12.67
C VAL A 41 -5.66 21.02 13.72
N PRO A 42 -5.32 20.85 15.01
CA PRO A 42 -5.51 21.91 15.99
C PRO A 42 -4.66 23.15 15.70
N LEU A 43 -3.43 22.96 15.19
CA LEU A 43 -2.53 24.07 14.86
C LEU A 43 -3.09 24.90 13.70
N GLY A 44 -3.53 24.26 12.62
CA GLY A 44 -4.16 24.96 11.49
C GLY A 44 -5.49 25.61 11.89
N ALA A 45 -6.35 24.88 12.61
CA ALA A 45 -7.66 25.38 13.03
C ALA A 45 -7.55 26.58 13.99
N SER A 46 -6.64 26.54 14.97
CA SER A 46 -6.47 27.64 15.93
C SER A 46 -6.02 28.94 15.25
N VAL A 47 -5.13 28.86 14.26
CA VAL A 47 -4.72 30.01 13.45
C VAL A 47 -5.89 30.55 12.64
N LEU A 48 -6.65 29.69 11.95
CA LEU A 48 -7.82 30.11 11.18
C LEU A 48 -8.88 30.77 12.05
N ILE A 49 -9.25 30.14 13.18
CA ILE A 49 -10.26 30.68 14.11
C ILE A 49 -9.82 32.05 14.64
N SER A 50 -8.56 32.20 15.04
CA SER A 50 -8.00 33.47 15.53
C SER A 50 -8.06 34.58 14.47
N GLN A 51 -7.72 34.28 13.22
CA GLN A 51 -7.73 35.27 12.13
C GLN A 51 -9.14 35.62 11.66
N LEU A 52 -10.06 34.65 11.65
CA LEU A 52 -11.46 34.92 11.32
C LEU A 52 -12.13 35.78 12.41
N SER A 53 -11.75 35.60 13.68
CA SER A 53 -12.32 36.35 14.80
C SER A 53 -11.78 37.78 14.93
N LYS A 54 -10.53 38.04 14.50
CA LYS A 54 -9.84 39.34 14.65
C LYS A 54 -9.86 40.22 13.39
N GLY A 55 -10.50 39.77 12.33
CA GLY A 55 -10.48 40.39 11.01
C GLY A 55 -9.55 39.65 10.05
N PRO A 56 -10.06 39.20 8.89
CA PRO A 56 -9.33 38.29 8.01
C PRO A 56 -8.12 38.99 7.39
N ARG A 57 -6.94 38.42 7.64
CA ARG A 57 -5.68 38.78 6.97
C ARG A 57 -5.30 37.66 6.00
N PRO A 58 -5.37 37.86 4.68
CA PRO A 58 -5.18 36.80 3.68
C PRO A 58 -3.90 35.98 3.88
N ALA A 59 -2.78 36.64 4.19
CA ALA A 59 -1.50 35.97 4.43
C ALA A 59 -1.56 35.00 5.63
N LEU A 60 -2.22 35.39 6.72
CA LEU A 60 -2.32 34.56 7.93
C LEU A 60 -3.37 33.46 7.79
N LEU A 61 -4.42 33.67 6.99
CA LEU A 61 -5.34 32.61 6.60
C LEU A 61 -4.64 31.52 5.79
N ALA A 62 -3.75 31.89 4.86
CA ALA A 62 -2.96 30.92 4.11
C ALA A 62 -2.05 30.07 5.03
N VAL A 63 -1.44 30.69 6.05
CA VAL A 63 -0.63 29.99 7.06
C VAL A 63 -1.47 28.98 7.86
N GLY A 64 -2.69 29.34 8.26
CA GLY A 64 -3.60 28.40 8.95
C GLY A 64 -4.13 27.29 8.04
N PHE A 65 -4.35 27.59 6.76
CA PHE A 65 -4.88 26.63 5.79
C PHE A 65 -3.81 25.61 5.34
N ALA A 66 -2.56 26.01 5.19
CA ALA A 66 -1.46 25.15 4.74
C ALA A 66 -1.33 23.81 5.50
N PRO A 67 -1.28 23.76 6.85
CA PRO A 67 -1.19 22.48 7.57
C PRO A 67 -2.44 21.62 7.40
N LEU A 68 -3.63 22.22 7.30
CA LEU A 68 -4.88 21.48 7.04
C LEU A 68 -4.89 20.87 5.64
N ALA A 69 -4.46 21.65 4.64
CA ALA A 69 -4.34 21.17 3.26
C ALA A 69 -3.30 20.05 3.14
N ALA A 70 -2.14 20.21 3.77
CA ALA A 70 -1.11 19.19 3.82
C ALA A 70 -1.60 17.89 4.47
N TYR A 71 -2.29 17.99 5.61
CA TYR A 71 -2.90 16.83 6.27
C TYR A 71 -3.98 16.19 5.41
N GLY A 72 -4.85 16.99 4.77
CA GLY A 72 -5.89 16.50 3.85
C GLY A 72 -5.30 15.73 2.66
N ALA A 73 -4.22 16.25 2.05
CA ALA A 73 -3.50 15.55 1.00
C ALA A 73 -2.88 14.23 1.48
N ALA A 74 -2.26 14.24 2.66
CA ALA A 74 -1.71 13.02 3.27
C ALA A 74 -2.81 11.99 3.58
N ALA A 75 -3.96 12.43 4.11
CA ALA A 75 -5.12 11.59 4.39
C ALA A 75 -5.68 10.95 3.12
N TRP A 76 -5.80 11.74 2.05
CA TRP A 76 -6.24 11.25 0.75
C TRP A 76 -5.29 10.20 0.17
N LEU A 77 -3.98 10.44 0.23
CA LEU A 77 -2.96 9.47 -0.20
C LEU A 77 -3.01 8.19 0.65
N PHE A 78 -3.14 8.32 1.97
CA PHE A 78 -3.23 7.19 2.88
C PHE A 78 -4.46 6.33 2.59
N ARG A 79 -5.63 6.97 2.41
CA ARG A 79 -6.88 6.30 2.03
C ARG A 79 -6.76 5.62 0.67
N ARG A 80 -6.23 6.31 -0.35
CA ARG A 80 -6.03 5.75 -1.69
C ARG A 80 -5.15 4.51 -1.65
N ALA A 81 -4.03 4.57 -0.93
CA ALA A 81 -3.15 3.42 -0.75
C ALA A 81 -3.86 2.28 -0.01
N TYR A 82 -4.59 2.57 1.07
CA TYR A 82 -5.33 1.57 1.84
C TYR A 82 -6.35 0.83 0.98
N VAL A 83 -7.21 1.56 0.25
CA VAL A 83 -8.25 1.01 -0.64
C VAL A 83 -7.64 0.16 -1.76
N ARG A 84 -6.49 0.56 -2.31
CA ARG A 84 -5.80 -0.21 -3.36
C ARG A 84 -5.03 -1.41 -2.80
N SER A 85 -4.77 -1.46 -1.50
CA SER A 85 -4.00 -2.56 -0.90
C SER A 85 -4.78 -3.88 -0.89
N VAL A 86 -4.04 -4.97 -1.08
CA VAL A 86 -4.56 -6.33 -0.94
C VAL A 86 -4.87 -6.61 0.53
N ARG A 87 -6.05 -7.18 0.79
CA ARG A 87 -6.47 -7.67 2.11
C ARG A 87 -6.09 -9.14 2.30
N TYR A 88 -6.40 -9.97 1.30
CA TYR A 88 -6.05 -11.38 1.29
C TYR A 88 -5.99 -11.96 -0.12
N PHE A 89 -5.29 -13.07 -0.26
CA PHE A 89 -5.24 -13.90 -1.45
C PHE A 89 -6.03 -15.19 -1.24
N SER A 90 -6.61 -15.68 -2.32
CA SER A 90 -7.43 -16.89 -2.41
C SER A 90 -7.05 -17.70 -3.65
N ALA A 91 -7.62 -18.90 -3.81
CA ALA A 91 -7.34 -19.74 -4.95
C ALA A 91 -7.90 -19.14 -6.26
N GLU A 92 -8.99 -18.39 -6.16
CA GLU A 92 -9.71 -17.82 -7.29
C GLU A 92 -9.17 -16.44 -7.70
N GLY A 93 -8.52 -15.75 -6.77
CA GLY A 93 -8.12 -14.36 -6.94
C GLY A 93 -7.55 -13.71 -5.69
N LEU A 94 -7.66 -12.39 -5.63
CA LEU A 94 -7.37 -11.60 -4.45
C LEU A 94 -8.55 -10.70 -4.09
N VAL A 95 -8.59 -10.25 -2.84
CA VAL A 95 -9.55 -9.24 -2.37
C VAL A 95 -8.80 -8.04 -1.84
N ARG A 96 -9.24 -6.86 -2.26
CA ARG A 96 -8.72 -5.57 -1.79
C ARG A 96 -9.40 -5.12 -0.51
N ASN A 97 -8.81 -4.14 0.17
CA ASN A 97 -9.42 -3.57 1.39
C ASN A 97 -10.73 -2.81 1.13
N ASP A 98 -11.05 -2.44 -0.12
CA ASP A 98 -12.37 -1.90 -0.50
C ASP A 98 -13.43 -2.98 -0.74
N GLY A 99 -13.11 -4.25 -0.53
CA GLY A 99 -14.02 -5.38 -0.71
C GLY A 99 -14.14 -5.88 -2.14
N ARG A 100 -13.49 -5.24 -3.12
CA ARG A 100 -13.48 -5.73 -4.50
C ARG A 100 -12.65 -7.01 -4.59
N SER A 101 -13.24 -8.03 -5.20
CA SER A 101 -12.56 -9.26 -5.58
C SER A 101 -12.06 -9.16 -7.03
N LEU A 102 -10.84 -9.62 -7.26
CA LEU A 102 -10.17 -9.60 -8.56
C LEU A 102 -9.68 -11.01 -8.86
N ALA A 103 -10.19 -11.61 -9.94
CA ALA A 103 -9.94 -13.00 -10.29
C ALA A 103 -8.58 -13.18 -10.98
N TRP A 104 -7.93 -14.34 -10.76
CA TRP A 104 -6.67 -14.65 -11.44
C TRP A 104 -6.81 -14.82 -12.95
N ALA A 105 -7.99 -15.20 -13.44
CA ALA A 105 -8.27 -15.28 -14.88
C ALA A 105 -8.10 -13.92 -15.60
N ASP A 106 -8.33 -12.83 -14.87
CA ASP A 106 -8.20 -11.46 -15.35
C ASP A 106 -6.81 -10.86 -15.07
N LEU A 107 -5.88 -11.66 -14.57
CA LEU A 107 -4.52 -11.20 -14.30
C LEU A 107 -3.86 -10.74 -15.60
N GLY A 108 -3.33 -9.53 -15.58
CA GLY A 108 -2.60 -8.93 -16.70
C GLY A 108 -1.11 -9.03 -16.50
N ARG A 109 -0.58 -8.33 -15.49
CA ARG A 109 0.86 -8.25 -15.20
C ARG A 109 1.13 -7.83 -13.77
N VAL A 110 2.34 -8.07 -13.31
CA VAL A 110 2.88 -7.54 -12.06
C VAL A 110 3.97 -6.51 -12.38
N VAL A 111 3.92 -5.38 -11.67
CA VAL A 111 4.88 -4.28 -11.82
C VAL A 111 5.51 -3.97 -10.48
N ASP A 112 6.80 -4.23 -10.36
CA ASP A 112 7.60 -3.82 -9.20
C ASP A 112 8.11 -2.40 -9.41
N ARG A 113 7.61 -1.50 -8.58
CA ARG A 113 8.08 -0.12 -8.47
C ARG A 113 9.29 -0.11 -7.56
N VAL A 114 10.45 0.20 -8.14
CA VAL A 114 11.72 0.09 -7.44
C VAL A 114 12.34 1.46 -7.22
N ARG A 115 12.83 1.70 -6.00
CA ARG A 115 13.60 2.90 -5.65
C ARG A 115 15.08 2.55 -5.44
N LEU A 116 15.93 3.49 -5.83
CA LEU A 116 17.36 3.45 -5.58
C LEU A 116 17.67 4.37 -4.41
N ASN A 117 18.24 3.83 -3.33
CA ASN A 117 18.85 4.65 -2.30
C ASN A 117 20.12 5.29 -2.88
N ARG A 118 20.13 6.61 -3.06
CA ARG A 118 21.27 7.33 -3.65
C ARG A 118 22.51 7.33 -2.77
N VAL A 119 22.36 7.15 -1.46
CA VAL A 119 23.46 7.18 -0.50
C VAL A 119 24.14 5.82 -0.42
N THR A 120 23.35 4.74 -0.34
CA THR A 120 23.90 3.38 -0.19
C THR A 120 23.99 2.60 -1.50
N GLY A 121 23.41 3.11 -2.59
CA GLY A 121 23.29 2.38 -3.86
C GLY A 121 22.29 1.21 -3.80
N ILE A 122 21.66 0.95 -2.66
CA ILE A 122 20.78 -0.21 -2.49
C ILE A 122 19.45 0.03 -3.21
N LYS A 123 19.12 -0.92 -4.08
CA LYS A 123 17.84 -1.01 -4.78
C LYS A 123 16.82 -1.72 -3.88
N TYR A 124 15.65 -1.14 -3.67
CA TYR A 124 14.59 -1.75 -2.87
C TYR A 124 13.22 -1.57 -3.50
N ILE A 125 12.38 -2.60 -3.40
CA ILE A 125 10.99 -2.54 -3.86
C ILE A 125 10.24 -1.54 -2.99
N TRP A 126 9.71 -0.51 -3.63
CA TRP A 126 8.89 0.51 -2.98
C TRP A 126 7.42 0.09 -2.95
N ARG A 127 6.95 -0.54 -4.03
CA ARG A 127 5.56 -1.00 -4.19
C ARG A 127 5.49 -2.06 -5.29
N THR A 128 4.72 -3.11 -5.08
CA THR A 128 4.35 -4.05 -6.15
C THR A 128 2.90 -3.76 -6.56
N GLU A 129 2.65 -3.62 -7.85
CA GLU A 129 1.33 -3.40 -8.43
C GLU A 129 0.91 -4.63 -9.23
N ILE A 130 -0.20 -5.26 -8.84
CA ILE A 130 -0.82 -6.37 -9.55
C ILE A 130 -1.90 -5.76 -10.44
N HIS A 131 -1.70 -5.76 -11.75
CA HIS A 131 -2.59 -5.18 -12.75
C HIS A 131 -3.47 -6.26 -13.38
N PHE A 132 -4.74 -5.93 -13.57
CA PHE A 132 -5.76 -6.79 -14.17
C PHE A 132 -6.19 -6.23 -15.53
N LYS A 133 -6.70 -7.09 -16.41
CA LYS A 133 -7.09 -6.77 -17.80
C LYS A 133 -8.16 -5.69 -17.89
N ASN A 134 -9.02 -5.59 -16.88
CA ASN A 134 -10.06 -4.56 -16.76
C ASN A 134 -9.54 -3.16 -16.36
N GLY A 135 -8.22 -2.98 -16.24
CA GLY A 135 -7.59 -1.73 -15.83
C GLY A 135 -7.54 -1.51 -14.32
N ASP A 136 -8.05 -2.45 -13.52
CA ASP A 136 -7.93 -2.39 -12.08
C ASP A 136 -6.54 -2.87 -11.62
N SER A 137 -6.13 -2.36 -10.46
CA SER A 137 -4.85 -2.76 -9.84
C SER A 137 -4.99 -2.91 -8.33
N ALA A 138 -4.24 -3.87 -7.78
CA ALA A 138 -4.03 -4.04 -6.35
C ALA A 138 -2.57 -3.78 -5.97
N TRP A 139 -2.35 -3.20 -4.79
CA TRP A 139 -1.04 -2.74 -4.35
C TRP A 139 -0.53 -3.53 -3.16
N LEU A 140 0.76 -3.85 -3.19
CA LEU A 140 1.51 -4.34 -2.05
C LEU A 140 2.57 -3.31 -1.69
N LEU A 141 2.57 -2.87 -0.44
CA LEU A 141 3.54 -1.91 0.09
C LEU A 141 4.40 -2.64 1.11
N PRO A 142 5.68 -2.95 0.81
CA PRO A 142 6.54 -3.75 1.69
C PRO A 142 6.62 -3.16 3.11
N THR A 143 6.65 -1.84 3.21
CA THR A 143 6.72 -1.13 4.50
C THR A 143 5.45 -1.26 5.35
N LYS A 144 4.31 -1.58 4.74
CA LYS A 144 3.02 -1.79 5.43
C LYS A 144 2.74 -3.24 5.74
N ILE A 145 3.42 -4.19 5.09
CA ILE A 145 3.08 -5.62 5.19
C ILE A 145 4.05 -6.32 6.16
N GLY A 146 3.51 -6.97 7.17
CA GLY A 146 4.23 -7.74 8.19
C GLY A 146 4.83 -9.02 7.62
N ASN A 147 4.05 -9.76 6.83
CA ASN A 147 4.44 -11.01 6.16
C ASN A 147 4.78 -10.79 4.68
N PHE A 148 5.50 -9.70 4.36
CA PHE A 148 5.81 -9.35 2.97
C PHE A 148 6.56 -10.46 2.20
N PRO A 149 7.56 -11.16 2.78
CA PRO A 149 8.26 -12.23 2.06
C PRO A 149 7.33 -13.35 1.56
N GLU A 150 6.40 -13.80 2.41
CA GLU A 150 5.42 -14.84 2.08
C GLU A 150 4.45 -14.39 0.97
N VAL A 151 3.96 -13.15 1.08
CA VAL A 151 3.08 -12.55 0.07
C VAL A 151 3.81 -12.34 -1.27
N TYR A 152 5.07 -11.92 -1.21
CA TYR A 152 5.86 -11.66 -2.39
C TYR A 152 6.25 -12.95 -3.11
N GLU A 153 6.54 -14.03 -2.38
CA GLU A 153 6.75 -15.36 -2.96
C GLU A 153 5.52 -15.85 -3.74
N LEU A 154 4.33 -15.69 -3.17
CA LEU A 154 3.08 -16.01 -3.88
C LEU A 154 2.93 -15.18 -5.17
N VAL A 155 3.18 -13.87 -5.10
CA VAL A 155 3.06 -12.99 -6.26
C VAL A 155 4.09 -13.33 -7.32
N GLY A 156 5.34 -13.61 -6.94
CA GLY A 156 6.41 -14.02 -7.86
C GLY A 156 6.12 -15.32 -8.60
N GLY A 157 5.27 -16.19 -8.03
CA GLY A 157 4.82 -17.43 -8.67
C GLY A 157 3.63 -17.28 -9.62
N LEU A 158 3.07 -16.07 -9.79
CA LEU A 158 1.90 -15.87 -10.65
C LEU A 158 2.25 -16.02 -12.15
N PRO A 159 1.41 -16.70 -12.95
CA PRO A 159 1.66 -16.97 -14.36
C PRO A 159 1.31 -15.76 -15.25
N CYS A 160 2.04 -14.65 -15.07
CA CYS A 160 1.89 -13.43 -15.86
C CYS A 160 3.24 -12.75 -16.11
N GLU A 161 3.24 -11.69 -16.90
CA GLU A 161 4.43 -10.85 -17.09
C GLU A 161 4.81 -10.15 -15.78
N HIS A 162 6.10 -10.19 -15.43
CA HIS A 162 6.67 -9.45 -14.30
C HIS A 162 7.62 -8.39 -14.84
N THR A 163 7.40 -7.14 -14.45
CA THR A 163 8.20 -6.00 -14.94
C THR A 163 8.69 -5.16 -13.78
N GLU A 164 9.91 -4.65 -13.89
CA GLU A 164 10.46 -3.69 -12.93
C GLU A 164 10.48 -2.29 -13.53
N VAL A 165 9.97 -1.31 -12.79
CA VAL A 165 9.95 0.08 -13.21
C VAL A 165 10.52 0.97 -12.11
N ARG A 166 11.45 1.87 -12.50
CA ARG A 166 12.00 2.87 -11.59
C ARG A 166 10.89 3.84 -11.14
N ALA A 167 10.76 4.00 -9.82
CA ALA A 167 9.72 4.80 -9.18
C ALA A 167 10.17 6.22 -8.79
#